data_AF-A0A7W1INT0-F1
#
_entry.id   AF-A0A7W1INT0-F1
#
_cell.length_a   1.000
_cell.length_b   1.000
_cell.length_c   1.000
_cell.angle_alpha   90.00
_cell.angle_beta   90.00
_cell.angle_gamma   90.00
#
_symmetry.space_group_name_H-M   'P 1'
#
loop_
_entity.id
_entity.type
_entity.pdbx_description
1 polymer ?
#
loop_
_entity_poly.entity_id
_entity_poly.type
_entity_poly.pdbx_seq_one_letter_code
_entity_poly.pdbx_strand_id
1 'polypeptide(L)'
;MKTELELNEMILVITNKIRERDPELIKYMNEMPLTVPYQENPEITVKTLTSYYDSLLVLFKEYENNHVKNLTLNKVENLPITQIVTMELDNSFQNLLTEVNNFTVSYNDVGEGSSTLLFLHGFPFDKSMWKSQLDNLKSSNRLIALDIRGF
;
A
#
# COMPACT_ATOMS: atom_id res chain seq x y z
N MET A 1 -19.16 -1.55 21.46
CA MET A 1 -18.08 -0.78 20.81
C MET A 1 -17.16 -1.77 20.14
N LYS A 2 -16.64 -1.47 18.96
CA LYS A 2 -15.62 -2.30 18.31
C LYS A 2 -14.31 -2.20 19.10
N THR A 3 -13.57 -3.29 19.16
CA THR A 3 -12.23 -3.34 19.74
C THR A 3 -11.18 -2.76 18.78
N GLU A 4 -10.00 -2.45 19.29
CA GLU A 4 -8.85 -2.02 18.48
C GLU A 4 -8.50 -3.05 17.39
N LEU A 5 -8.45 -4.33 17.78
CA LEU A 5 -8.16 -5.43 16.85
C LEU A 5 -9.18 -5.50 15.72
N GLU A 6 -10.47 -5.45 16.04
CA GLU A 6 -11.54 -5.46 15.03
C GLU A 6 -11.47 -4.24 14.10
N LEU A 7 -11.08 -3.07 14.61
CA LEU A 7 -10.91 -1.88 13.79
C LEU A 7 -9.72 -1.99 12.85
N ASN A 8 -8.59 -2.53 13.30
CA ASN A 8 -7.42 -2.76 12.47
C ASN A 8 -7.70 -3.79 11.37
N GLU A 9 -8.39 -4.89 11.68
CA GLU A 9 -8.83 -5.86 10.68
C GLU A 9 -9.74 -5.21 9.63
N MET A 10 -10.68 -4.36 10.06
CA MET A 10 -11.57 -3.66 9.15
C MET A 10 -10.85 -2.63 8.27
N ILE A 11 -9.89 -1.92 8.82
CA ILE A 11 -8.99 -1.00 8.09
C ILE A 11 -8.20 -1.81 7.04
N LEU A 12 -7.54 -2.89 7.44
CA LEU A 12 -6.77 -3.74 6.54
C LEU A 12 -7.62 -4.26 5.37
N VAL A 13 -8.83 -4.74 5.66
CA VAL A 13 -9.75 -5.25 4.64
C VAL A 13 -10.15 -4.16 3.64
N ILE A 14 -10.49 -2.96 4.11
CA ILE A 14 -10.91 -1.87 3.20
C ILE A 14 -9.72 -1.33 2.40
N THR A 15 -8.53 -1.21 3.00
CA THR A 15 -7.32 -0.75 2.31
C THR A 15 -6.86 -1.74 1.25
N ASN A 16 -6.97 -3.05 1.51
CA ASN A 16 -6.65 -4.07 0.51
C ASN A 16 -7.66 -4.06 -0.64
N LYS A 17 -8.95 -3.90 -0.36
CA LYS A 17 -9.97 -3.72 -1.41
C LYS A 17 -9.68 -2.52 -2.30
N ILE A 18 -9.30 -1.39 -1.70
CA ILE A 18 -8.89 -0.19 -2.44
C ILE A 18 -7.68 -0.50 -3.33
N ARG A 19 -6.64 -1.14 -2.79
CA ARG A 19 -5.43 -1.47 -3.55
C ARG A 19 -5.70 -2.42 -4.72
N GLU A 20 -6.56 -3.41 -4.53
CA GLU A 20 -6.88 -4.42 -5.54
C GLU A 20 -7.83 -3.92 -6.63
N ARG A 21 -8.81 -3.08 -6.28
CA ARG A 21 -9.87 -2.67 -7.21
C ARG A 21 -9.70 -1.26 -7.75
N ASP A 22 -9.26 -0.34 -6.90
CA ASP A 22 -9.31 1.09 -7.15
C ASP A 22 -7.99 1.77 -6.71
N PRO A 23 -6.83 1.35 -7.23
CA PRO A 23 -5.53 1.82 -6.77
C PRO A 23 -5.32 3.33 -6.93
N GLU A 24 -6.11 3.99 -7.79
CA GLU A 24 -6.14 5.45 -7.95
C GLU A 24 -6.49 6.17 -6.63
N LEU A 25 -7.28 5.52 -5.76
CA LEU A 25 -7.67 6.06 -4.46
C LEU A 25 -6.52 6.14 -3.47
N ILE A 26 -5.44 5.40 -3.68
CA ILE A 26 -4.24 5.42 -2.82
C ILE A 26 -3.67 6.83 -2.74
N LYS A 27 -3.77 7.63 -3.81
CA LYS A 27 -3.33 9.03 -3.81
C LYS A 27 -4.04 9.86 -2.74
N TYR A 28 -5.35 9.70 -2.60
CA TYR A 28 -6.14 10.43 -1.61
C TYR A 28 -5.89 9.92 -0.19
N MET A 29 -5.59 8.62 -0.03
CA MET A 29 -5.18 8.08 1.27
C MET A 29 -3.87 8.68 1.78
N ASN A 30 -2.91 8.95 0.88
CA ASN A 30 -1.65 9.62 1.22
C ASN A 30 -1.84 11.10 1.58
N GLU A 31 -2.91 11.72 1.09
CA GLU A 31 -3.26 13.12 1.36
C GLU A 31 -4.12 13.29 2.61
N MET A 32 -4.63 12.19 3.19
CA MET A 32 -5.31 12.24 4.49
C MET A 32 -4.28 12.51 5.58
N PRO A 33 -4.36 13.65 6.30
CA PRO A 33 -3.40 13.95 7.34
C PRO A 33 -3.60 12.98 8.50
N LEU A 34 -2.74 11.96 8.59
CA LEU A 34 -2.45 11.36 9.88
C LEU A 34 -1.59 12.38 10.63
N THR A 35 -2.18 13.05 11.62
CA THR A 35 -1.43 13.94 12.49
C THR A 35 -0.30 13.14 13.10
N VAL A 36 0.95 13.50 12.76
CA VAL A 36 2.11 12.95 13.46
C VAL A 36 1.94 13.36 14.92
N PRO A 37 1.77 12.40 15.83
CA PRO A 37 1.62 12.73 17.23
C PRO A 37 2.91 13.35 17.74
N TYR A 38 2.80 14.43 18.49
CA TYR A 38 3.93 15.10 19.13
C TYR A 38 4.59 14.22 20.21
N GLN A 39 3.97 13.10 20.58
CA GLN A 39 4.48 12.12 21.55
C GLN A 39 5.19 10.97 20.82
N GLU A 40 6.37 10.57 21.33
CA GLU A 40 7.19 9.47 20.76
C GLU A 40 6.43 8.15 20.58
N ASN A 41 5.37 7.92 21.36
CA ASN A 41 4.51 6.75 21.24
C ASN A 41 3.05 7.14 21.58
N PRO A 42 2.26 7.64 20.60
CA PRO A 42 0.85 7.93 20.84
C PRO A 42 0.11 6.64 21.24
N GLU A 43 -0.77 6.72 22.23
CA GLU A 43 -1.74 5.64 22.40
C GLU A 43 -2.66 5.62 21.18
N ILE A 44 -2.62 4.52 20.42
CA ILE A 44 -3.58 4.27 19.36
C ILE A 44 -4.92 4.00 20.04
N THR A 45 -5.77 5.01 20.07
CA THR A 45 -7.09 4.87 20.71
C THR A 45 -8.10 4.27 19.72
N VAL A 46 -9.06 3.51 20.26
CA VAL A 46 -10.24 3.05 19.50
C VAL A 46 -10.92 4.22 18.77
N LYS A 47 -10.92 5.42 19.36
CA LYS A 47 -11.46 6.65 18.77
C LYS A 47 -10.72 7.06 17.49
N THR A 48 -9.39 7.07 17.52
CA THR A 48 -8.56 7.46 16.36
C THR A 48 -8.71 6.46 15.21
N LEU A 49 -8.72 5.16 15.51
CA LEU A 49 -8.93 4.11 14.50
C LEU A 49 -10.33 4.16 13.90
N THR A 50 -11.35 4.41 14.72
CA THR A 50 -12.73 4.58 14.24
C THR A 50 -12.81 5.76 13.27
N SER A 51 -12.26 6.93 13.62
CA SER A 51 -12.27 8.11 12.75
C SER A 51 -11.52 7.89 11.44
N TYR A 52 -10.41 7.15 11.47
CA TYR A 52 -9.67 6.80 10.25
C TYR A 52 -10.49 5.85 9.37
N TYR A 53 -11.05 4.78 9.95
CA TYR A 53 -11.92 3.84 9.24
C TYR A 53 -13.14 4.53 8.62
N ASP A 54 -13.80 5.42 9.36
CA ASP A 54 -14.96 6.18 8.85
C ASP A 54 -14.57 7.07 7.66
N SER A 55 -13.39 7.69 7.72
CA SER A 55 -12.88 8.51 6.63
C SER A 55 -12.56 7.68 5.38
N LEU A 56 -12.00 6.48 5.53
CA LEU A 56 -11.80 5.53 4.43
C LEU A 56 -13.13 5.07 3.82
N LEU A 57 -14.15 4.82 4.64
CA LEU A 57 -15.49 4.47 4.15
C LEU A 57 -16.12 5.60 3.34
N VAL A 58 -15.99 6.85 3.81
CA VAL A 58 -16.49 8.02 3.08
C VAL A 58 -15.80 8.14 1.73
N LEU A 59 -14.46 8.08 1.70
CA LEU A 59 -13.67 8.15 0.48
C LEU A 59 -14.09 7.06 -0.52
N PHE A 60 -14.18 5.82 -0.06
CA PHE A 60 -14.56 4.68 -0.88
C PHE A 60 -16.00 4.84 -1.43
N LYS A 61 -16.94 5.27 -0.60
CA LYS A 61 -18.34 5.46 -0.98
C LYS A 61 -18.52 6.60 -1.97
N GLU A 62 -17.83 7.72 -1.78
CA GLU A 62 -17.86 8.85 -2.71
C GLU A 62 -17.31 8.46 -4.08
N TYR A 63 -16.22 7.69 -4.08
CA TYR A 63 -15.64 7.15 -5.30
C TYR A 63 -16.57 6.16 -5.99
N GLU A 64 -17.16 5.18 -5.29
CA GLU A 64 -18.12 4.25 -5.91
C GLU A 64 -19.30 4.99 -6.55
N ASN A 65 -19.84 6.02 -5.87
CA ASN A 65 -20.95 6.81 -6.41
C ASN A 65 -20.54 7.59 -7.67
N ASN A 66 -19.35 8.20 -7.66
CA ASN A 66 -18.83 8.93 -8.82
C ASN A 66 -18.43 7.99 -9.95
N HIS A 67 -17.83 6.84 -9.65
CA HIS A 67 -17.46 5.81 -10.64
C HIS A 67 -18.69 5.18 -11.28
N VAL A 68 -19.71 4.79 -10.51
CA VAL A 68 -20.96 4.26 -11.08
C VAL A 68 -21.64 5.34 -11.95
N LYS A 69 -21.67 6.59 -11.50
CA LYS A 69 -22.24 7.72 -12.27
C LYS A 69 -21.46 7.99 -13.56
N ASN A 70 -20.13 7.98 -13.49
CA ASN A 70 -19.24 8.16 -14.64
C ASN A 70 -19.26 6.95 -15.57
N LEU A 71 -19.37 5.71 -15.08
CA LEU A 71 -19.56 4.50 -15.90
C LEU A 71 -20.91 4.52 -16.62
N THR A 72 -21.97 5.04 -15.99
CA THR A 72 -23.27 5.24 -16.67
C THR A 72 -23.23 6.33 -17.73
N LEU A 73 -22.36 7.34 -17.59
CA LEU A 73 -22.16 8.42 -18.57
C LEU A 73 -21.19 8.01 -19.70
N ASN A 74 -20.11 7.30 -19.37
CA ASN A 74 -19.03 6.90 -20.26
C ASN A 74 -19.31 5.60 -21.02
N LYS A 75 -20.38 4.86 -20.69
CA LYS A 75 -20.90 3.77 -21.55
C LYS A 75 -21.33 4.24 -22.94
N VAL A 76 -21.33 5.56 -23.18
CA VAL A 76 -21.57 6.16 -24.50
C VAL A 76 -20.28 6.31 -25.32
N GLU A 77 -19.07 6.29 -24.74
CA GLU A 77 -17.82 6.59 -25.48
C GLU A 77 -16.59 5.79 -24.97
N ASN A 78 -16.30 4.65 -25.61
CA ASN A 78 -15.04 3.90 -25.81
C ASN A 78 -13.77 4.11 -24.92
N LEU A 79 -13.04 3.00 -24.62
CA LEU A 79 -11.62 2.72 -25.02
C LEU A 79 -11.05 1.37 -24.45
N PRO A 80 -9.96 0.79 -25.03
CA PRO A 80 -9.60 -0.63 -24.92
C PRO A 80 -8.50 -0.99 -23.89
N ILE A 81 -8.55 -2.26 -23.46
CA ILE A 81 -7.95 -2.89 -22.27
C ILE A 81 -6.43 -3.16 -22.35
N THR A 82 -5.80 -3.04 -23.53
CA THR A 82 -4.48 -3.62 -23.80
C THR A 82 -3.26 -2.89 -23.20
N GLN A 83 -3.38 -1.63 -22.79
CA GLN A 83 -2.24 -0.85 -22.27
C GLN A 83 -1.91 -1.10 -20.78
N ILE A 84 -2.90 -1.52 -20.00
CA ILE A 84 -2.78 -1.70 -18.54
C ILE A 84 -1.92 -2.93 -18.19
N VAL A 85 -2.07 -4.02 -18.96
CA VAL A 85 -1.40 -5.30 -18.72
C VAL A 85 0.12 -5.22 -18.89
N THR A 86 0.61 -4.33 -19.75
CA THR A 86 2.05 -4.17 -20.01
C THR A 86 2.83 -3.49 -18.89
N MET A 87 2.19 -2.72 -18.00
CA MET A 87 2.88 -2.05 -16.88
C MET A 87 3.14 -3.00 -15.69
N GLU A 88 2.34 -4.06 -15.54
CA GLU A 88 2.48 -5.02 -14.43
C GLU A 88 3.62 -6.03 -14.63
N LEU A 89 4.05 -6.26 -15.88
CA LEU A 89 5.02 -7.31 -16.22
C LEU A 89 6.50 -6.90 -16.15
N ASP A 90 6.83 -5.62 -15.90
CA ASP A 90 8.22 -5.11 -15.89
C ASP A 90 8.84 -5.02 -14.48
N ASN A 91 8.34 -5.83 -13.53
CA ASN A 91 8.96 -5.95 -12.21
C ASN A 91 10.20 -6.85 -12.31
N SER A 92 11.30 -6.28 -12.77
CA SER A 92 12.65 -6.86 -12.80
C SER A 92 13.26 -7.17 -11.42
N PHE A 93 12.47 -7.06 -10.35
CA PHE A 93 12.86 -7.41 -9.00
C PHE A 93 12.19 -8.72 -8.59
N GLN A 94 12.98 -9.70 -8.15
CA GLN A 94 12.42 -10.93 -7.63
C GLN A 94 11.58 -10.60 -6.40
N ASN A 95 10.27 -10.82 -6.50
CA ASN A 95 9.37 -10.73 -5.37
C ASN A 95 9.38 -12.07 -4.63
N LEU A 96 9.99 -12.08 -3.46
CA LEU A 96 10.27 -13.26 -2.68
C LEU A 96 9.39 -13.30 -1.44
N LEU A 97 9.16 -14.52 -0.95
CA LEU A 97 8.49 -14.81 0.32
C LEU A 97 9.41 -15.67 1.17
N THR A 98 9.46 -15.44 2.47
CA THR A 98 10.19 -16.29 3.42
C THR A 98 9.45 -16.42 4.74
N GLU A 99 9.62 -17.55 5.42
CA GLU A 99 9.03 -17.81 6.74
C GLU A 99 10.04 -17.45 7.85
N VAL A 100 9.66 -16.56 8.75
CA VAL A 100 10.45 -16.17 9.92
C VAL A 100 9.56 -16.13 11.14
N ASN A 101 9.88 -16.92 12.17
CA ASN A 101 9.13 -16.96 13.44
C ASN A 101 7.60 -17.15 13.24
N ASN A 102 7.21 -18.02 12.30
CA ASN A 102 5.81 -18.30 11.92
C ASN A 102 5.09 -17.14 11.21
N PHE A 103 5.83 -16.22 10.60
CA PHE A 103 5.29 -15.18 9.74
C PHE A 103 5.90 -15.24 8.34
N THR A 104 5.05 -15.14 7.32
CA THR A 104 5.48 -14.94 5.94
C THR A 104 5.87 -13.47 5.73
N VAL A 105 7.11 -13.24 5.31
CA VAL A 105 7.65 -11.92 4.96
C VAL A 105 7.79 -11.81 3.44
N SER A 106 7.24 -10.75 2.85
CA SER A 106 7.45 -10.42 1.45
C SER A 106 8.60 -9.44 1.29
N TYR A 107 9.47 -9.67 0.31
CA TYR A 107 10.63 -8.82 0.07
C TYR A 107 11.12 -8.86 -1.37
N ASN A 108 11.90 -7.85 -1.75
CA ASN A 108 12.75 -7.90 -2.93
C ASN A 108 14.20 -8.13 -2.51
N ASP A 109 14.93 -8.96 -3.27
CA ASP A 109 16.38 -9.16 -3.13
C ASP A 109 17.03 -8.99 -4.49
N VAL A 110 17.80 -7.92 -4.64
CA VAL A 110 18.29 -7.45 -5.94
C VAL A 110 19.73 -6.94 -5.84
N GLY A 111 20.50 -7.17 -6.90
CA GLY A 111 21.92 -6.82 -6.94
C GLY A 111 22.80 -7.82 -6.19
N GLU A 112 24.11 -7.66 -6.36
CA GLU A 112 25.13 -8.51 -5.76
C GLU A 112 26.23 -7.61 -5.17
N GLY A 113 26.61 -7.84 -3.91
CA GLY A 113 27.60 -7.01 -3.23
C GLY A 113 27.95 -7.53 -1.84
N SER A 114 29.12 -7.14 -1.33
CA SER A 114 29.60 -7.57 -0.01
C SER A 114 28.88 -6.87 1.15
N SER A 115 28.29 -5.70 0.89
CA SER A 115 27.44 -4.96 1.83
C SER A 115 25.98 -5.11 1.43
N THR A 116 25.12 -5.38 2.41
CA THR A 116 23.66 -5.46 2.22
C THR A 116 22.98 -4.21 2.76
N LEU A 117 22.21 -3.53 1.90
CA LEU A 117 21.38 -2.39 2.28
C LEU A 117 19.94 -2.84 2.47
N LEU A 118 19.38 -2.58 3.64
CA LEU A 118 18.01 -2.94 4.00
C LEU A 118 17.09 -1.71 3.90
N PHE A 119 16.00 -1.82 3.15
CA PHE A 119 15.00 -0.79 2.99
C PHE A 119 13.73 -1.15 3.76
N LEU A 120 13.34 -0.26 4.66
CA LEU A 120 12.12 -0.36 5.45
C LEU A 120 11.21 0.80 5.04
N HIS A 121 10.02 0.50 4.55
CA HIS A 121 9.03 1.54 4.25
C HIS A 121 8.37 2.07 5.53
N GLY A 122 7.80 3.27 5.45
CA GLY A 122 6.87 3.78 6.47
C GLY A 122 5.42 3.48 6.08
N PHE A 123 4.47 3.78 6.97
CA PHE A 123 3.05 3.84 6.63
C PHE A 123 2.78 5.05 5.71
N PRO A 124 1.89 4.95 4.69
CA PRO A 124 1.08 3.80 4.26
C PRO A 124 1.71 3.01 3.09
N PHE A 125 3.02 3.15 2.87
CA PHE A 125 3.70 2.58 1.72
C PHE A 125 3.99 1.08 1.90
N ASP A 126 4.51 0.47 0.84
CA ASP A 126 5.05 -0.89 0.81
C ASP A 126 6.42 -0.90 0.13
N LYS A 127 7.07 -2.06 0.01
CA LYS A 127 8.42 -2.20 -0.56
C LYS A 127 8.57 -1.63 -1.99
N SER A 128 7.47 -1.49 -2.74
CA SER A 128 7.51 -0.94 -4.10
C SER A 128 7.95 0.53 -4.15
N MET A 129 7.82 1.28 -3.05
CA MET A 129 8.26 2.68 -3.00
C MET A 129 9.76 2.85 -3.28
N TRP A 130 10.54 1.78 -3.08
CA TRP A 130 11.99 1.79 -3.24
C TRP A 130 12.45 1.49 -4.67
N LYS A 131 11.54 1.30 -5.64
CA LYS A 131 11.87 0.86 -7.02
C LYS A 131 13.04 1.65 -7.62
N SER A 132 12.98 2.98 -7.54
CA SER A 132 14.01 3.87 -8.10
C SER A 132 15.36 3.70 -7.41
N GLN A 133 15.37 3.59 -6.07
CA GLN A 133 16.59 3.38 -5.29
C GLN A 133 17.20 2.02 -5.60
N LEU A 134 16.37 0.98 -5.74
CA LEU A 134 16.81 -0.35 -6.11
C LEU A 134 17.46 -0.35 -7.51
N ASP A 135 16.83 0.30 -8.48
CA ASP A 135 17.36 0.37 -9.85
C ASP A 135 18.73 1.07 -9.93
N ASN A 136 18.94 2.11 -9.12
CA ASN A 136 20.17 2.90 -9.14
C ASN A 136 21.32 2.30 -8.30
N LEU A 137 21.01 1.50 -7.27
CA LEU A 137 22.02 1.01 -6.33
C LEU A 137 22.41 -0.47 -6.56
N LYS A 138 21.63 -1.24 -7.34
CA LYS A 138 21.81 -2.69 -7.51
C LYS A 138 23.12 -3.11 -8.17
N SER A 139 23.81 -2.20 -8.85
CA SER A 139 25.08 -2.46 -9.54
C SER A 139 26.28 -2.58 -8.59
N SER A 140 26.15 -2.14 -7.34
CA SER A 140 27.27 -2.07 -6.38
C SER A 140 26.95 -2.62 -5.00
N ASN A 141 25.69 -2.94 -4.72
CA ASN A 141 25.23 -3.40 -3.41
C ASN A 141 24.21 -4.52 -3.59
N ARG A 142 24.15 -5.42 -2.60
CA ARG A 142 22.96 -6.25 -2.42
C ARG A 142 21.90 -5.43 -1.71
N LEU A 143 20.70 -5.37 -2.25
CA LEU A 143 19.61 -4.55 -1.73
C LEU A 143 18.44 -5.44 -1.36
N ILE A 144 17.91 -5.25 -0.15
CA ILE A 144 16.74 -5.97 0.34
C ILE A 144 15.66 -4.95 0.70
N ALA A 145 14.53 -4.96 0.01
CA ALA A 145 13.37 -4.14 0.36
C ALA A 145 12.27 -5.02 0.95
N LEU A 146 11.90 -4.78 2.21
CA LEU A 146 10.95 -5.60 2.95
C LEU A 146 9.57 -4.95 2.98
N ASP A 147 8.52 -5.75 2.85
CA ASP A 147 7.20 -5.38 3.39
C ASP A 147 7.22 -5.65 4.89
N ILE A 148 7.29 -4.59 5.68
CA ILE A 148 7.08 -4.69 7.11
C ILE A 148 5.58 -4.77 7.36
N ARG A 149 5.16 -5.66 8.26
CA ARG A 149 3.80 -5.63 8.79
C ARG A 149 3.60 -4.28 9.50
N GLY A 150 2.83 -3.40 8.89
CA GLY A 150 2.21 -2.25 9.55
C GLY A 150 0.72 -2.56 9.73
N PHE A 151 0.27 -2.48 10.99
CA PHE A 151 -1.09 -2.73 11.53
C PHE A 151 -2.06 -3.57 10.70
#